data_AF-A0A8H7ZSJ8-F1
#
_entry.id   AF-A0A8H7ZSJ8-F1
#
_cell.length_a   1.000
_cell.length_b   1.000
_cell.length_c   1.000
_cell.angle_alpha   90.00
_cell.angle_beta   90.00
_cell.angle_gamma   90.00
#
_symmetry.space_group_name_H-M   'P 1'
#
loop_
_entity.id
_entity.type
_entity.pdbx_description
1 polymer ?
#
loop_
_entity_poly.entity_id
_entity_poly.type
_entity_poly.pdbx_seq_one_letter_code
_entity_poly.pdbx_strand_id
1 'polypeptide(L)'
;MGNTKWTRWFAKTALMQAVSLGLLEGVVLYLHYVDAQEIGDAVDENIDSTFRSLLVYHILFILAQFFQLVLVFDALREQNILQIIAVFGFNLLILAYSVVQTTQTRNLYEVNETKFPTLQKYLVYTVEYVVIGLSLIFTTVLSVMSFNLYREFGWSIYKTIGADLRMRDIYKNYLALVLLLKLDVFFFVGFSFQFVVLVRFGPPPLFFRVSLLRDLNVSPFSAPLPPPTPSPLPQGH
;
A
#
# COMPACT_ATOMS: atom_id res chain seq x y z
N MET A 1 10.12 -15.22 27.20
CA MET A 1 9.28 -15.93 26.21
C MET A 1 8.57 -17.07 26.92
N GLY A 2 7.26 -16.97 27.13
CA GLY A 2 6.46 -18.12 27.57
C GLY A 2 6.64 -19.24 26.56
N ASN A 3 7.19 -20.37 27.01
CA ASN A 3 7.64 -21.45 26.13
C ASN A 3 6.46 -22.34 25.70
N THR A 4 5.42 -21.74 25.13
CA THR A 4 4.21 -22.44 24.73
C THR A 4 4.34 -22.86 23.26
N LYS A 5 3.91 -24.09 22.96
CA LYS A 5 4.02 -24.65 21.60
C LYS A 5 3.31 -23.74 20.58
N TRP A 6 2.18 -23.15 20.97
CA TRP A 6 1.35 -22.27 20.14
C TRP A 6 2.07 -21.00 19.69
N THR A 7 2.79 -20.32 20.58
CA THR A 7 3.58 -19.13 20.24
C THR A 7 4.63 -19.42 19.15
N ARG A 8 5.31 -20.57 19.24
CA ARG A 8 6.30 -20.97 18.23
C ARG A 8 5.66 -21.30 16.88
N TRP A 9 4.53 -22.01 16.90
CA TRP A 9 3.80 -22.34 15.68
C TRP A 9 3.25 -21.08 14.99
N PHE A 10 2.69 -20.15 15.75
CA PHE A 10 2.18 -18.88 15.22
C PHE A 10 3.28 -18.06 14.54
N ALA A 11 4.43 -17.89 15.20
CA ALA A 11 5.58 -17.18 14.62
C ALA A 11 6.09 -17.85 13.34
N LYS A 12 6.20 -19.19 13.32
CA LYS A 12 6.63 -19.94 12.13
C LYS A 12 5.65 -19.80 10.98
N THR A 13 4.35 -19.88 11.23
CA THR A 13 3.32 -19.71 10.20
C THR A 13 3.35 -18.30 9.62
N ALA A 14 3.46 -17.27 10.47
CA ALA A 14 3.56 -15.88 10.01
C ALA A 14 4.82 -15.64 9.17
N LEU A 15 5.97 -16.23 9.56
CA LEU A 15 7.20 -16.17 8.77
C LEU A 15 7.02 -16.87 7.42
N MET A 16 6.41 -18.06 7.41
CA MET A 16 6.14 -18.82 6.19
C MET A 16 5.22 -18.02 5.25
N GLN A 17 4.17 -17.39 5.77
CA GLN A 17 3.30 -16.51 5.00
C GLN A 17 4.06 -15.35 4.36
N ALA A 18 4.85 -14.61 5.16
CA ALA A 18 5.60 -13.45 4.68
C ALA A 18 6.61 -13.83 3.58
N VAL A 19 7.27 -14.98 3.71
CA VAL A 19 8.20 -15.47 2.70
C VAL A 19 7.46 -15.94 1.45
N SER A 20 6.44 -16.79 1.60
CA SER A 20 5.72 -17.36 0.46
C SER A 20 5.03 -16.28 -0.38
N LEU A 21 4.29 -15.38 0.27
CA LEU A 21 3.60 -14.32 -0.46
C LEU A 21 4.58 -13.25 -0.95
N GLY A 22 5.62 -12.89 -0.17
CA GLY A 22 6.63 -11.94 -0.62
C GLY A 22 7.41 -12.41 -1.86
N LEU A 23 7.71 -13.71 -1.95
CA LEU A 23 8.33 -14.30 -3.14
C LEU A 23 7.40 -14.25 -4.36
N LEU A 24 6.11 -14.60 -4.18
CA LEU A 24 5.12 -14.53 -5.26
C LEU A 24 4.94 -13.10 -5.76
N GLU A 25 4.86 -12.12 -4.86
CA GLU A 25 4.79 -10.70 -5.21
C GLU A 25 6.03 -10.21 -5.95
N GLY A 26 7.22 -10.68 -5.55
CA GLY A 26 8.45 -10.42 -6.28
C GLY A 26 8.42 -10.97 -7.72
N VAL A 27 7.84 -12.17 -7.91
CA VAL A 27 7.65 -12.74 -9.26
C VAL A 27 6.65 -11.91 -10.08
N VAL A 28 5.51 -11.51 -9.50
CA VAL A 28 4.52 -10.69 -10.22
C VAL A 28 5.08 -9.31 -10.58
N LEU A 29 5.85 -8.69 -9.68
CA LEU A 29 6.58 -7.45 -9.98
C LEU A 29 7.57 -7.61 -11.13
N TYR A 30 8.30 -8.72 -11.15
CA TYR A 30 9.25 -9.01 -12.22
C TYR A 30 8.54 -9.18 -13.57
N LEU A 31 7.41 -9.90 -13.61
CA LEU A 31 6.60 -10.04 -14.82
C LEU A 31 6.15 -8.67 -15.34
N HIS A 32 5.53 -7.85 -14.48
CA HIS A 32 5.11 -6.50 -14.88
C HIS A 32 6.26 -5.58 -15.31
N TYR A 33 7.45 -5.77 -14.75
CA TYR A 33 8.64 -5.04 -15.19
C TYR A 33 9.09 -5.44 -16.60
N VAL A 34 9.06 -6.73 -16.93
CA VAL A 34 9.34 -7.22 -18.28
C VAL A 34 8.31 -6.68 -19.26
N ASP A 35 7.02 -6.74 -18.92
CA ASP A 35 5.95 -6.22 -19.79
C ASP A 35 6.11 -4.71 -20.03
N ALA A 36 6.49 -3.96 -19.00
CA ALA A 36 6.72 -2.52 -19.12
C ALA A 36 7.91 -2.20 -20.06
N GLN A 37 8.95 -3.05 -20.11
CA GLN A 37 10.05 -2.88 -21.05
C GLN A 37 9.67 -3.21 -22.49
N GLU A 38 8.94 -4.30 -22.71
CA GLU A 38 8.54 -4.73 -24.06
C GLU A 38 7.63 -3.71 -24.74
N ILE A 39 6.81 -2.99 -23.96
CA ILE A 39 5.90 -1.97 -24.49
C ILE A 39 6.61 -0.62 -24.65
N GLY A 40 7.77 -0.41 -24.01
CA GLY A 40 8.46 0.88 -23.82
C GLY A 40 8.61 1.78 -25.06
N ASP A 41 8.67 1.21 -26.26
CA ASP A 41 8.78 1.97 -27.52
C ASP A 41 7.42 2.50 -28.05
N ALA A 42 6.28 2.10 -27.47
CA ALA A 42 4.91 2.43 -27.89
C ALA A 42 3.93 2.73 -26.73
N VAL A 43 4.45 3.09 -25.54
CA VAL A 43 3.63 3.37 -24.34
C VAL A 43 2.93 4.74 -24.45
N ASP A 44 1.61 4.74 -24.35
CA ASP A 44 0.80 5.94 -24.13
C ASP A 44 0.94 6.39 -22.65
N GLU A 45 0.86 7.69 -22.37
CA GLU A 45 1.03 8.28 -21.03
C GLU A 45 0.05 7.65 -20.00
N ASN A 46 -1.14 7.26 -20.45
CA ASN A 46 -2.14 6.56 -19.63
C ASN A 46 -1.72 5.14 -19.20
N ILE A 47 -0.98 4.44 -20.04
CA ILE A 47 -0.53 3.07 -19.77
C ILE A 47 0.62 3.11 -18.76
N ASP A 48 1.57 4.02 -18.96
CA ASP A 48 2.69 4.23 -18.04
C ASP A 48 2.22 4.58 -16.62
N SER A 49 1.27 5.51 -16.49
CA SER A 49 0.71 5.89 -15.19
C SER A 49 -0.04 4.74 -14.49
N THR A 50 -0.71 3.86 -15.24
CA THR A 50 -1.40 2.69 -14.68
C THR A 50 -0.41 1.62 -14.21
N PHE A 51 0.65 1.34 -14.98
CA PHE A 51 1.74 0.43 -14.56
C PHE A 51 2.45 0.92 -13.29
N ARG A 52 2.73 2.22 -13.20
CA ARG A 52 3.32 2.82 -12.00
C ARG A 52 2.42 2.67 -10.79
N SER A 53 1.12 2.92 -10.98
CA SER A 53 0.13 2.70 -9.91
C SER A 53 0.17 1.24 -9.45
N LEU A 54 0.18 0.29 -10.39
CA LEU A 54 0.27 -1.14 -10.09
C LEU A 54 1.53 -1.51 -9.30
N LEU A 55 2.70 -0.99 -9.71
CA LEU A 55 3.96 -1.19 -8.99
C LEU A 55 3.86 -0.71 -7.53
N VAL A 56 3.20 0.42 -7.29
CA VAL A 56 2.95 0.91 -5.92
C VAL A 56 2.08 -0.07 -5.14
N TYR A 57 1.05 -0.67 -5.76
CA TYR A 57 0.22 -1.66 -5.08
C TYR A 57 1.07 -2.86 -4.58
N HIS A 58 1.91 -3.43 -5.44
CA HIS A 58 2.78 -4.54 -5.07
C HIS A 58 3.80 -4.18 -3.97
N ILE A 59 4.44 -3.00 -4.05
CA ILE A 59 5.41 -2.57 -3.03
C ILE A 59 4.73 -2.41 -1.65
N LEU A 60 3.55 -1.80 -1.62
CA LEU A 60 2.80 -1.62 -0.37
C LEU A 60 2.36 -2.96 0.22
N PHE A 61 2.02 -3.93 -0.62
CA PHE A 61 1.65 -5.26 -0.17
C PHE A 61 2.84 -5.97 0.50
N ILE A 62 4.04 -5.90 -0.09
CA ILE A 62 5.27 -6.42 0.52
C ILE A 62 5.59 -5.70 1.84
N LEU A 63 5.47 -4.37 1.86
CA LEU A 63 5.68 -3.56 3.07
C LEU A 63 4.69 -3.97 4.18
N ALA A 64 3.42 -4.16 3.84
CA ALA A 64 2.37 -4.59 4.77
C ALA A 64 2.67 -5.98 5.37
N GLN A 65 3.16 -6.92 4.57
CA GLN A 65 3.55 -8.25 5.06
C GLN A 65 4.72 -8.19 6.02
N PHE A 66 5.74 -7.40 5.68
CA PHE A 66 6.88 -7.21 6.57
C PHE A 66 6.45 -6.57 7.89
N PHE A 67 5.61 -5.54 7.83
CA PHE A 67 5.07 -4.90 9.03
C PHE A 67 4.21 -5.85 9.88
N GLN A 68 3.35 -6.66 9.25
CA GLN A 68 2.58 -7.69 9.95
C GLN A 68 3.51 -8.69 10.66
N LEU A 69 4.61 -9.11 10.03
CA LEU A 69 5.57 -10.02 10.64
C LEU A 69 6.22 -9.38 11.89
N VAL A 70 6.58 -8.09 11.83
CA VAL A 70 7.09 -7.33 12.99
C VAL A 70 6.04 -7.28 14.10
N LEU A 71 4.77 -7.01 13.78
CA LEU A 71 3.67 -7.01 14.75
C LEU A 71 3.48 -8.38 15.41
N VAL A 72 3.65 -9.48 14.66
CA VAL A 72 3.58 -10.84 15.24
C VAL A 72 4.68 -11.03 16.28
N PHE A 73 5.93 -10.68 15.97
CA PHE A 73 7.01 -10.82 16.95
C PHE A 73 6.83 -9.94 18.18
N ASP A 74 6.36 -8.70 17.98
CA ASP A 74 6.03 -7.77 19.08
C ASP A 74 4.92 -8.34 19.97
N ALA A 75 3.83 -8.84 19.35
CA ALA A 75 2.68 -9.41 20.06
C ALA A 75 3.07 -10.61 20.92
N LEU A 76 3.97 -11.45 20.40
CA LEU A 76 4.46 -12.62 21.12
C LEU A 76 5.44 -12.27 22.23
N ARG A 77 6.27 -11.23 22.05
CA ARG A 77 7.25 -10.79 23.05
C ARG A 77 6.55 -10.16 24.26
N GLU A 78 5.65 -9.22 24.00
CA GLU A 78 4.94 -8.45 25.03
C GLU A 78 3.67 -9.17 25.54
N GLN A 79 3.32 -10.31 24.95
CA GLN A 79 2.08 -11.06 25.22
C GLN A 79 0.83 -10.18 25.12
N ASN A 80 0.86 -9.25 24.16
CA ASN A 80 -0.16 -8.21 24.00
C ASN A 80 -1.33 -8.73 23.17
N ILE A 81 -2.48 -8.94 23.82
CA ILE A 81 -3.72 -9.41 23.19
C ILE A 81 -4.21 -8.45 22.10
N LEU A 82 -4.10 -7.14 22.32
CA LEU A 82 -4.57 -6.15 21.35
C LEU A 82 -3.76 -6.23 20.05
N GLN A 83 -2.46 -6.53 20.12
CA GLN A 83 -1.64 -6.72 18.93
C GLN A 83 -2.02 -8.00 18.18
N ILE A 84 -2.44 -9.08 18.86
CA ILE A 84 -2.96 -10.27 18.18
C ILE A 84 -4.23 -9.93 17.39
N ILE A 85 -5.13 -9.15 17.99
CA ILE A 85 -6.35 -8.68 17.30
C ILE A 85 -5.97 -7.82 16.08
N ALA A 86 -4.96 -6.96 16.21
CA ALA A 86 -4.45 -6.19 15.09
C ALA A 86 -3.88 -7.08 13.98
N VAL A 87 -3.11 -8.14 14.31
CA VAL A 87 -2.61 -9.10 13.31
C VAL A 87 -3.75 -9.79 12.57
N PHE A 88 -4.82 -10.18 13.27
CA PHE A 88 -6.01 -10.73 12.63
C PHE A 88 -6.63 -9.72 11.64
N GLY A 89 -6.81 -8.46 12.07
CA GLY A 89 -7.28 -7.38 11.19
C GLY A 89 -6.38 -7.16 9.96
N PHE A 90 -5.06 -7.18 10.15
CA PHE A 90 -4.09 -7.05 9.05
C PHE A 90 -4.20 -8.18 8.03
N ASN A 91 -4.41 -9.42 8.47
CA ASN A 91 -4.59 -10.54 7.53
C ASN A 91 -5.86 -10.39 6.68
N LEU A 92 -6.93 -9.82 7.24
CA LEU A 92 -8.13 -9.49 6.46
C LEU A 92 -7.89 -8.35 5.48
N LEU A 93 -7.12 -7.33 5.88
CA LEU A 93 -6.75 -6.21 5.02
C LEU A 93 -5.87 -6.65 3.85
N ILE A 94 -4.85 -7.48 4.10
CA ILE A 94 -3.99 -8.05 3.04
C ILE A 94 -4.82 -8.88 2.06
N LEU A 95 -5.74 -9.72 2.57
CA LEU A 95 -6.64 -10.47 1.70
C LEU A 95 -7.52 -9.55 0.84
N ALA A 96 -8.18 -8.56 1.43
CA ALA A 96 -9.00 -7.61 0.68
C ALA A 96 -8.16 -6.84 -0.36
N TYR A 97 -6.93 -6.48 0.00
CA TYR A 97 -6.01 -5.77 -0.87
C TYR A 97 -5.63 -6.59 -2.11
N SER A 98 -5.35 -7.89 -1.95
CA SER A 98 -5.03 -8.79 -3.07
C SER A 98 -6.14 -8.83 -4.13
N VAL A 99 -7.41 -8.71 -3.71
CA VAL A 99 -8.57 -8.65 -4.62
C VAL A 99 -8.61 -7.34 -5.40
N VAL A 100 -8.36 -6.21 -4.71
CA VAL A 100 -8.32 -4.87 -5.34
C VAL A 100 -7.20 -4.81 -6.38
N GLN A 101 -6.02 -5.31 -6.02
CA GLN A 101 -4.85 -5.34 -6.89
C GLN A 101 -5.09 -6.17 -8.16
N THR A 102 -5.66 -7.37 -8.03
CA THR A 102 -6.02 -8.21 -9.19
C THR A 102 -7.01 -7.52 -10.12
N THR A 103 -7.93 -6.72 -9.55
CA THR A 103 -8.87 -5.93 -10.36
C THR A 103 -8.15 -4.83 -11.14
N GLN A 104 -7.16 -4.18 -10.52
CA GLN A 104 -6.34 -3.15 -11.18
C GLN A 104 -5.51 -3.75 -12.31
N THR A 105 -4.89 -4.90 -12.09
CA THR A 105 -4.15 -5.65 -13.10
C THR A 105 -5.06 -6.03 -14.27
N ARG A 106 -6.25 -6.57 -13.98
CA ARG A 106 -7.21 -6.94 -15.01
C ARG A 106 -7.63 -5.76 -15.88
N ASN A 107 -7.93 -4.61 -15.27
CA ASN A 107 -8.29 -3.39 -15.99
C ASN A 107 -7.15 -2.94 -16.93
N LEU A 108 -5.89 -3.05 -16.51
CA LEU A 108 -4.74 -2.69 -17.34
C LEU A 108 -4.63 -3.55 -18.61
N TYR A 109 -4.85 -4.87 -18.50
CA TYR A 109 -4.81 -5.77 -19.65
C TYR A 109 -6.05 -5.68 -20.55
N GLU A 110 -7.24 -5.45 -19.99
CA GLU A 110 -8.48 -5.32 -20.76
C GLU A 110 -8.53 -4.03 -21.59
N VAL A 111 -7.97 -2.92 -21.09
CA VAL A 111 -7.89 -1.67 -21.87
C VAL A 111 -6.88 -1.78 -23.03
N ASN A 112 -5.92 -2.69 -22.94
CA ASN A 112 -4.77 -2.76 -23.82
C ASN A 112 -4.60 -4.13 -24.50
N GLU A 113 -5.69 -4.86 -24.74
CA GLU A 113 -5.63 -6.27 -25.17
C GLU A 113 -4.74 -6.54 -26.40
N THR A 114 -4.60 -5.56 -27.29
CA THR A 114 -3.80 -5.68 -28.52
C THR A 114 -2.31 -5.53 -28.32
N LYS A 115 -1.86 -4.99 -27.16
CA LYS A 115 -0.46 -4.70 -26.87
C LYS A 115 0.27 -5.83 -26.14
N PHE A 116 -0.46 -6.76 -25.52
CA PHE A 116 0.11 -7.82 -24.70
C PHE A 116 -0.08 -9.19 -25.35
N PRO A 117 0.95 -10.05 -25.41
CA PRO A 117 0.79 -11.42 -25.87
C PRO A 117 -0.10 -12.20 -24.89
N THR A 118 -1.02 -13.00 -25.44
CA THR A 118 -2.04 -13.72 -24.66
C THR A 118 -1.44 -14.62 -23.59
N LEU A 119 -0.29 -15.25 -23.86
CA LEU A 119 0.38 -16.15 -22.94
C LEU A 119 0.85 -15.45 -21.66
N GLN A 120 1.38 -14.22 -21.78
CA GLN A 120 1.87 -13.42 -20.65
C GLN A 120 0.72 -12.97 -19.75
N LYS A 121 -0.40 -12.52 -20.35
CA LYS A 121 -1.65 -12.21 -19.65
C LYS A 121 -2.13 -13.39 -18.80
N TYR A 122 -2.13 -14.61 -19.36
CA TYR A 122 -2.51 -15.81 -18.60
C TYR A 122 -1.55 -16.14 -17.45
N LEU A 123 -0.24 -15.95 -17.63
CA LEU A 123 0.75 -16.18 -16.58
C LEU A 123 0.53 -15.23 -15.39
N VAL A 124 0.37 -13.94 -15.65
CA VAL A 124 0.16 -12.94 -14.59
C VAL A 124 -1.11 -13.23 -13.80
N TYR A 125 -2.24 -13.45 -14.48
CA TYR A 125 -3.49 -13.81 -13.80
C TYR A 125 -3.38 -15.09 -12.99
N THR A 126 -2.69 -16.11 -13.50
CA THR A 126 -2.50 -17.37 -12.78
C THR A 126 -1.76 -17.14 -11.46
N VAL A 127 -0.68 -16.35 -11.47
CA VAL A 127 0.09 -16.06 -10.26
C VAL A 127 -0.73 -15.20 -9.28
N GLU A 128 -1.48 -14.20 -9.74
CA GLU A 128 -2.33 -13.36 -8.87
C GLU A 128 -3.45 -14.15 -8.19
N TYR A 129 -4.12 -15.06 -8.90
CA TYR A 129 -5.11 -15.95 -8.28
C TYR A 129 -4.47 -16.90 -7.26
N VAL A 130 -3.24 -17.35 -7.50
CA VAL A 130 -2.47 -18.14 -6.52
C VAL A 130 -2.15 -17.30 -5.27
N VAL A 131 -1.81 -16.02 -5.41
CA VAL A 131 -1.60 -15.11 -4.27
C VAL A 131 -2.87 -14.97 -3.44
N ILE A 132 -4.03 -14.74 -4.06
CA ILE A 132 -5.32 -14.65 -3.34
C ILE A 132 -5.61 -15.96 -2.59
N GLY A 133 -5.50 -17.10 -3.29
CA GLY A 133 -5.78 -18.41 -2.71
C GLY A 133 -4.87 -18.72 -1.52
N LEU A 134 -3.57 -18.44 -1.66
CA LEU A 134 -2.60 -18.66 -0.60
C LEU A 134 -2.80 -17.69 0.57
N SER A 135 -3.10 -16.42 0.30
CA SER A 135 -3.45 -15.43 1.33
C SER A 135 -4.68 -15.88 2.11
N LEU A 136 -5.72 -16.42 1.47
CA LEU A 136 -6.92 -16.89 2.14
C LEU A 136 -6.62 -18.07 3.09
N ILE A 137 -5.79 -19.02 2.63
CA ILE A 137 -5.36 -20.17 3.45
C ILE A 137 -4.61 -19.68 4.68
N PHE A 138 -3.61 -18.82 4.49
CA PHE A 138 -2.81 -18.28 5.60
C PHE A 138 -3.64 -17.45 6.56
N THR A 139 -4.52 -16.57 6.06
CA THR A 139 -5.45 -15.80 6.88
C THR A 139 -6.31 -16.71 7.75
N THR A 140 -6.86 -17.79 7.18
CA THR A 140 -7.68 -18.75 7.95
C THR A 140 -6.87 -19.45 9.04
N VAL A 141 -5.68 -19.96 8.70
CA VAL A 141 -4.80 -20.64 9.66
C VAL A 141 -4.35 -19.71 10.78
N LEU A 142 -3.87 -18.51 10.46
CA LEU A 142 -3.47 -17.52 11.45
C LEU A 142 -4.64 -17.02 12.29
N SER A 143 -5.87 -16.96 11.74
CA SER A 143 -7.06 -16.60 12.50
C SER A 143 -7.38 -17.63 13.58
N VAL A 144 -7.36 -18.92 13.22
CA VAL A 144 -7.57 -20.01 14.19
C VAL A 144 -6.49 -20.01 15.26
N MET A 145 -5.22 -19.84 14.87
CA MET A 145 -4.12 -19.75 15.83
C MET A 145 -4.23 -18.51 16.73
N SER A 146 -4.61 -17.36 16.18
CA SER A 146 -4.81 -16.10 16.92
C SER A 146 -5.89 -16.26 18.00
N PHE A 147 -6.97 -16.98 17.70
CA PHE A 147 -8.02 -17.28 18.67
C PHE A 147 -7.50 -18.13 19.84
N ASN A 148 -6.63 -19.11 19.57
CA ASN A 148 -6.01 -19.92 20.62
C ASN A 148 -5.06 -19.09 21.50
N LEU A 149 -4.22 -18.24 20.88
CA LEU A 149 -3.33 -17.35 21.64
C LEU A 149 -4.11 -16.30 22.44
N TYR A 150 -5.21 -15.78 21.90
CA TYR A 150 -6.10 -14.86 22.61
C TYR A 150 -6.62 -15.48 23.92
N ARG A 151 -7.03 -16.75 23.90
CA ARG A 151 -7.48 -17.46 25.09
C ARG A 151 -6.34 -17.68 26.08
N GLU A 152 -5.16 -18.08 25.61
CA GLU A 152 -3.99 -18.35 26.46
C GLU A 152 -3.49 -17.08 27.17
N PHE A 153 -3.34 -15.98 26.42
CA PHE A 153 -2.90 -14.70 26.98
C PHE A 153 -3.99 -14.06 27.86
N GLY A 154 -5.27 -14.22 27.49
CA GLY A 154 -6.39 -13.77 28.31
C GLY A 154 -6.40 -14.44 29.69
N TRP A 155 -6.10 -15.75 29.74
CA TRP A 155 -5.97 -16.48 30.99
C TRP A 155 -4.74 -16.07 31.80
N SER A 156 -3.62 -15.78 31.13
CA SER A 156 -2.39 -15.30 31.78
C SER A 156 -2.60 -13.93 32.44
N ILE A 157 -3.19 -12.97 31.72
CA ILE A 157 -3.48 -11.62 32.23
C ILE A 157 -4.43 -11.68 33.43
N TYR A 158 -5.44 -12.55 33.38
CA TYR A 158 -6.37 -12.75 34.50
C TYR A 158 -5.66 -13.17 35.79
N LYS A 159 -4.65 -14.04 35.68
CA LYS A 159 -3.87 -14.51 36.84
C LYS A 159 -2.87 -13.48 37.37
N THR A 160 -2.25 -12.69 36.49
CA THR A 160 -1.15 -11.79 36.88
C THR A 160 -1.65 -10.52 37.55
N ILE A 161 -2.79 -9.96 37.13
CA ILE A 161 -3.23 -8.63 37.58
C ILE A 161 -4.07 -8.68 38.88
N GLY A 162 -4.66 -9.84 39.22
CA GLY A 162 -5.55 -9.92 40.39
C GLY A 162 -6.79 -9.02 40.26
N ALA A 163 -7.50 -8.76 41.37
CA ALA A 163 -8.83 -8.13 41.37
C ALA A 163 -8.84 -6.61 41.14
N ASP A 164 -7.70 -5.94 40.97
CA ASP A 164 -7.68 -4.49 40.73
C ASP A 164 -7.98 -4.16 39.26
N LEU A 165 -9.24 -3.81 39.01
CA LEU A 165 -9.75 -3.45 37.70
C LEU A 165 -9.16 -2.13 37.16
N ARG A 166 -8.80 -1.19 38.03
CA ARG A 166 -8.35 0.15 37.62
C ARG A 166 -6.96 0.10 36.99
N MET A 167 -6.05 -0.67 37.60
CA MET A 167 -4.70 -0.86 37.03
C MET A 167 -4.74 -1.62 35.70
N ARG A 168 -5.69 -2.56 35.56
CA ARG A 168 -5.92 -3.27 34.30
C ARG A 168 -6.34 -2.35 33.16
N ASP A 169 -7.22 -1.39 33.41
CA ASP A 169 -7.74 -0.52 32.36
C ASP A 169 -6.71 0.52 31.90
N ILE A 170 -5.91 1.06 32.82
CA ILE A 170 -4.77 1.93 32.47
C ILE A 170 -3.77 1.17 31.59
N TYR A 171 -3.45 -0.08 31.93
CA TYR A 171 -2.53 -0.90 31.15
C TYR A 171 -3.06 -1.23 29.75
N LYS A 172 -4.35 -1.57 29.62
CA LYS A 172 -4.99 -1.78 28.31
C LYS A 172 -4.92 -0.54 27.44
N ASN A 173 -5.22 0.63 28.00
CA ASN A 173 -5.17 1.90 27.26
C ASN A 173 -3.75 2.23 26.80
N TYR A 174 -2.75 2.00 27.67
CA TYR A 174 -1.34 2.14 27.29
C TYR A 174 -0.97 1.21 26.12
N LEU A 175 -1.31 -0.08 26.21
CA LEU A 175 -1.05 -1.05 25.14
C LEU A 175 -1.78 -0.70 23.84
N ALA A 176 -3.01 -0.19 23.94
CA ALA A 176 -3.78 0.29 22.79
C ALA A 176 -3.10 1.49 22.13
N LEU A 177 -2.65 2.47 22.91
CA LEU A 177 -1.94 3.65 22.40
C LEU A 177 -0.64 3.26 21.71
N VAL A 178 0.16 2.36 22.30
CA VAL A 178 1.40 1.87 21.68
C VAL A 178 1.12 1.11 20.37
N LEU A 179 0.06 0.29 20.33
CA LEU A 179 -0.37 -0.37 19.10
C LEU A 179 -0.78 0.67 18.04
N LEU A 180 -1.64 1.63 18.40
CA LEU A 180 -2.09 2.68 17.48
C LEU A 180 -0.92 3.49 16.95
N LEU A 181 0.06 3.81 17.78
CA LEU A 181 1.27 4.51 17.36
C LEU A 181 2.08 3.70 16.33
N LYS A 182 2.19 2.38 16.53
CA LYS A 182 2.86 1.49 15.55
C LYS A 182 2.09 1.45 14.22
N LEU A 183 0.76 1.42 14.27
CA LEU A 183 -0.09 1.47 13.07
C LEU A 183 0.01 2.82 12.36
N ASP A 184 0.04 3.92 13.11
CA ASP A 184 0.18 5.28 12.57
C ASP A 184 1.48 5.43 11.79
N VAL A 185 2.61 4.94 12.34
CA VAL A 185 3.89 4.92 11.62
C VAL A 185 3.79 4.11 10.33
N PHE A 186 3.12 2.95 10.33
CA PHE A 186 2.91 2.16 9.13
C PHE A 186 2.09 2.90 8.06
N PHE A 187 0.96 3.48 8.45
CA PHE A 187 0.12 4.26 7.52
C PHE A 187 0.84 5.49 7.00
N PHE A 188 1.62 6.17 7.84
CA PHE A 188 2.43 7.31 7.43
C PHE A 188 3.50 6.92 6.41
N VAL A 189 4.23 5.82 6.65
CA VAL A 189 5.23 5.30 5.70
C VAL A 189 4.57 4.87 4.39
N GLY A 190 3.48 4.09 4.45
CA GLY A 190 2.75 3.65 3.27
C GLY A 190 2.21 4.82 2.43
N PHE A 191 1.58 5.80 3.08
CA PHE A 191 1.10 7.02 2.42
C PHE A 191 2.25 7.84 1.83
N SER A 192 3.38 7.94 2.54
CA SER A 192 4.57 8.64 2.04
C SER A 192 5.11 7.99 0.77
N PHE A 193 5.20 6.66 0.73
CA PHE A 193 5.61 5.93 -0.48
C PHE A 193 4.66 6.19 -1.66
N GLN A 194 3.34 6.13 -1.42
CA GLN A 194 2.33 6.46 -2.44
C GLN A 194 2.49 7.88 -2.96
N PHE A 195 2.64 8.84 -2.05
CA PHE A 195 2.77 10.25 -2.37
C PHE A 195 4.01 10.55 -3.21
N VAL A 196 5.16 9.96 -2.87
CA VAL A 196 6.40 10.12 -3.64
C VAL A 196 6.23 9.63 -5.07
N VAL A 197 5.62 8.46 -5.27
CA VAL A 197 5.41 7.93 -6.63
C VAL A 197 4.40 8.78 -7.40
N LEU A 198 3.33 9.23 -6.75
CA LEU A 198 2.33 10.09 -7.38
C LEU A 198 2.92 11.46 -7.77
N VAL A 199 3.67 12.12 -6.89
CA VAL A 199 4.24 13.45 -7.17
C VAL A 199 5.34 13.38 -8.23
N ARG A 200 6.15 12.32 -8.21
CA ARG A 200 7.27 12.23 -9.14
C ARG A 200 6.83 11.90 -10.58
N PHE A 201 5.68 11.25 -10.75
CA PHE A 201 5.30 10.65 -12.03
C PHE A 201 3.83 10.80 -12.43
N GLY A 202 3.00 11.48 -11.63
CA GLY A 202 1.62 11.84 -11.98
C GLY A 202 1.53 13.27 -12.49
N PRO A 203 0.53 13.61 -13.32
CA PRO A 203 0.21 15.01 -13.60
C PRO A 203 -0.06 15.72 -12.25
N PRO A 204 0.35 17.00 -12.10
CA PRO A 204 0.25 17.68 -10.83
C PRO A 204 -1.17 17.55 -10.25
N PRO A 205 -1.30 17.36 -8.92
CA PRO A 205 -2.60 17.26 -8.27
C PRO A 205 -3.53 18.39 -8.69
N LEU A 206 -4.85 18.16 -8.72
CA LEU A 206 -5.83 19.18 -9.15
C LEU A 206 -5.64 20.53 -8.45
N PHE A 207 -5.25 20.53 -7.17
CA PHE A 207 -4.88 21.75 -6.44
C PHE A 207 -3.73 22.54 -7.09
N PHE A 208 -2.68 21.85 -7.55
CA PHE A 208 -1.57 22.46 -8.29
C PHE A 208 -1.96 22.92 -9.70
N ARG A 209 -2.89 22.20 -10.36
CA ARG A 209 -3.40 22.61 -11.68
C ARG A 209 -4.25 23.87 -11.61
N VAL A 210 -5.07 24.02 -10.57
CA VAL A 210 -5.86 25.25 -10.35
C VAL A 210 -4.95 26.44 -10.08
N SER A 211 -3.85 26.28 -9.32
CA SER A 211 -2.87 27.35 -9.15
C SER A 211 -2.14 27.69 -10.45
N LEU A 212 -1.74 26.71 -11.25
CA LEU A 212 -1.09 26.98 -12.54
C LEU A 212 -2.02 27.64 -13.56
N LEU A 213 -3.29 27.24 -13.61
CA LEU A 213 -4.29 27.89 -14.47
C LEU A 213 -4.62 29.31 -13.98
N ARG A 214 -4.60 29.54 -12.66
CA ARG A 214 -4.71 30.88 -12.09
C ARG A 214 -3.52 31.75 -12.49
N ASP A 215 -2.29 31.22 -12.46
CA ASP A 215 -1.08 31.96 -12.84
C ASP A 215 -0.99 32.22 -14.35
N LEU A 216 -1.45 31.28 -15.18
CA LEU A 216 -1.54 31.46 -16.64
C LEU A 216 -2.65 32.43 -17.07
N ASN A 217 -3.74 32.51 -16.30
CA ASN A 217 -4.83 33.47 -16.52
C ASN A 217 -4.53 34.89 -16.00
N VAL A 218 -3.39 35.09 -15.31
CA VAL A 218 -2.97 36.37 -14.70
C VAL A 218 -1.71 36.92 -15.42
N SER A 219 -1.61 36.77 -16.74
CA SER A 219 -0.63 37.51 -17.54
C SER A 219 -1.27 38.75 -18.18
N PRO A 220 -1.34 39.93 -17.51
CA PRO A 220 -1.93 41.14 -18.07
C PRO A 220 -0.94 41.94 -18.92
N PHE A 221 -0.01 41.32 -19.66
CA PHE A 221 0.99 42.12 -20.40
C PHE A 221 1.45 41.49 -21.73
N SER A 222 0.53 41.49 -22.70
CA SER A 222 0.90 41.60 -24.11
C SER A 222 -0.28 42.19 -24.91
N ALA A 223 -0.71 43.39 -24.53
CA ALA A 223 -1.43 44.24 -25.47
C ALA A 223 -0.40 44.78 -26.50
N PRO A 224 -0.65 44.69 -27.82
CA PRO A 224 0.20 45.33 -28.80
C PRO A 224 0.19 46.84 -28.57
N LEU A 225 1.36 47.47 -28.50
CA LEU A 225 1.48 48.93 -28.42
C LEU A 225 0.80 49.56 -29.65
N PRO A 226 0.01 50.65 -29.48
CA PRO A 226 -0.59 51.35 -30.61
C PRO A 226 0.51 51.97 -31.50
N PRO A 227 0.31 52.01 -32.84
CA PRO A 227 1.30 52.54 -33.75
C PRO A 227 1.54 54.04 -33.51
N PRO A 228 2.79 54.53 -33.70
CA PRO A 228 3.12 55.93 -33.48
C PRO A 228 2.38 56.84 -34.47
N THR A 229 1.73 57.87 -33.95
CA THR A 229 1.12 58.95 -34.73
C THR A 229 2.20 59.73 -35.50
N PRO A 230 2.04 59.96 -36.82
CA PRO A 230 3.01 60.73 -37.58
C PRO A 230 2.93 62.21 -37.20
N SER A 231 4.09 62.78 -36.85
CA SER A 231 4.26 64.22 -36.60
C SER A 231 4.09 65.01 -37.92
N PRO A 232 3.44 66.18 -37.92
CA PRO A 232 3.30 66.97 -39.13
C PRO A 232 4.66 67.55 -39.55
N LEU A 233 5.04 67.33 -40.80
CA LEU A 233 6.22 67.93 -41.43
C LEU A 233 6.13 69.46 -41.41
N PRO A 234 7.24 70.18 -41.18
CA PRO A 234 7.26 71.64 -41.25
C PRO A 234 7.07 72.07 -42.71
N GLN A 235 6.11 72.95 -42.96
CA GLN A 235 6.01 73.65 -44.24
C GLN A 235 7.23 74.56 -44.39
N GLY A 236 8.09 74.22 -45.35
CA GLY A 236 9.16 75.07 -45.85
C GLY A 236 8.74 75.68 -47.19
N HIS A 237 9.01 76.98 -47.29
CA HIS A 237 8.77 77.93 -48.39
C HIS A 237 8.90 77.41 -49.83
#